data_AF-A0A6G7ZD49-F1
#
_entry.id   AF-A0A6G7ZD49-F1
#
_cell.length_a   1.000
_cell.length_b   1.000
_cell.length_c   1.000
_cell.angle_alpha   90.00
_cell.angle_beta   90.00
_cell.angle_gamma   90.00
#
_symmetry.space_group_name_H-M   'P 1'
#
loop_
_entity.id
_entity.type
_entity.pdbx_description
1 polymer ?
#
loop_
_entity_poly.entity_id
_entity_poly.type
_entity_poly.pdbx_seq_one_letter_code
_entity_poly.pdbx_strand_id
1 'polypeptide(L)'
;MSNENSNENKIEMSKKSNKFQKIAITVIAVLLLVVGGFSIYKFMGKQARGKDALEADLIKMGSDFYESFYYDNVTDGKTDEEKTTFLEKFQETGIKINLDNLGRYNDSQNEAVIAGFKNNKTDTICDVNNTRAVILPKAPFGKTDFEVRAELDCGFEEAVTN
;
A
#
# COMPACT_ATOMS: atom_id res chain seq x y z
N MET A 1 6.12 -35.93 -72.41
CA MET A 1 6.76 -35.02 -71.43
C MET A 1 5.78 -33.91 -71.09
N SER A 2 5.73 -33.46 -69.83
CA SER A 2 4.94 -32.33 -69.29
C SER A 2 3.73 -32.65 -68.38
N ASN A 3 3.72 -33.75 -67.60
CA ASN A 3 2.66 -33.97 -66.60
C ASN A 3 3.12 -34.34 -65.18
N GLU A 4 4.40 -34.19 -64.85
CA GLU A 4 4.93 -34.52 -63.52
C GLU A 4 5.32 -33.27 -62.69
N ASN A 5 5.68 -32.16 -63.34
CA ASN A 5 6.12 -30.92 -62.66
C ASN A 5 5.00 -30.05 -62.06
N SER A 6 3.73 -30.29 -62.41
CA SER A 6 2.61 -29.48 -61.89
C SER A 6 2.13 -29.94 -60.51
N ASN A 7 2.44 -31.18 -60.10
CA ASN A 7 1.88 -31.75 -58.88
C ASN A 7 2.77 -31.50 -57.65
N GLU A 8 4.10 -31.41 -57.83
CA GLU A 8 5.03 -31.08 -56.74
C GLU A 8 4.89 -29.62 -56.27
N ASN A 9 4.73 -28.67 -57.20
CA ASN A 9 4.54 -27.25 -56.87
C ASN A 9 3.26 -26.97 -56.07
N LYS A 10 2.21 -27.78 -56.22
CA LYS A 10 0.92 -27.58 -55.53
C LYS A 10 0.95 -28.07 -54.09
N ILE A 11 1.78 -29.08 -53.78
CA ILE A 11 1.93 -29.65 -52.44
C ILE A 11 2.78 -28.73 -51.55
N GLU A 12 3.81 -28.05 -52.09
CA GLU A 12 4.62 -27.10 -51.32
C GLU A 12 3.88 -25.81 -50.94
N MET A 13 3.01 -25.29 -51.82
CA MET A 13 2.25 -24.06 -51.55
C MET A 13 1.21 -24.21 -50.43
N SER A 14 0.59 -25.38 -50.30
CA SER A 14 -0.42 -25.67 -49.26
C SER A 14 0.17 -25.75 -47.85
N LYS A 15 1.37 -26.33 -47.71
CA LYS A 15 2.03 -26.51 -46.40
C LYS A 15 2.59 -25.20 -45.83
N LYS A 16 2.99 -24.26 -46.69
CA LYS A 16 3.57 -22.96 -46.32
C LYS A 16 2.51 -22.00 -45.74
N SER A 17 1.30 -21.99 -46.32
CA SER A 17 0.16 -21.14 -45.89
C SER A 17 -0.23 -21.34 -44.41
N ASN A 18 -0.33 -22.61 -43.98
CA ASN A 18 -0.76 -22.97 -42.63
C ASN A 18 0.27 -22.59 -41.54
N LYS A 19 1.56 -22.47 -41.91
CA LYS A 19 2.64 -22.13 -40.97
C LYS A 19 2.70 -20.62 -40.73
N PHE A 20 2.56 -19.80 -41.78
CA PHE A 20 2.52 -18.34 -41.65
C PHE A 20 1.24 -17.85 -40.95
N GLN A 21 0.08 -18.47 -41.23
CA GLN A 21 -1.15 -18.14 -40.51
C GLN A 21 -1.06 -18.49 -39.01
N LYS A 22 -0.48 -19.63 -38.66
CA LYS A 22 -0.24 -20.01 -37.25
C LYS A 22 0.72 -19.05 -36.55
N ILE A 23 1.82 -18.67 -37.20
CA ILE A 23 2.77 -17.68 -36.66
C ILE A 23 2.09 -16.32 -36.47
N ALA A 24 1.29 -15.86 -37.43
CA ALA A 24 0.55 -14.59 -37.32
C ALA A 24 -0.44 -14.60 -36.14
N ILE A 25 -1.18 -15.69 -35.95
CA ILE A 25 -2.11 -15.84 -34.82
C ILE A 25 -1.35 -15.85 -33.48
N THR A 26 -0.22 -16.56 -33.39
CA THR A 26 0.61 -16.58 -32.17
C THR A 26 1.18 -15.20 -31.85
N VAL A 27 1.68 -14.46 -32.86
CA VAL A 27 2.21 -13.10 -32.65
C VAL A 27 1.11 -12.14 -32.19
N ILE A 28 -0.09 -12.20 -32.78
CA ILE A 28 -1.23 -11.38 -32.36
C ILE A 28 -1.67 -11.73 -30.93
N ALA A 29 -1.72 -13.01 -30.57
CA ALA A 29 -2.06 -13.45 -29.22
C ALA A 29 -1.06 -12.95 -28.17
N VAL A 30 0.25 -12.99 -28.48
CA VAL A 30 1.29 -12.44 -27.60
C VAL A 30 1.17 -10.92 -27.48
N LEU A 31 0.90 -10.21 -28.57
CA LEU A 31 0.66 -8.76 -28.56
C LEU A 31 -0.56 -8.38 -27.71
N LEU A 32 -1.65 -9.14 -27.79
CA LEU A 32 -2.83 -8.93 -26.96
C LEU A 32 -2.57 -9.23 -25.48
N LEU A 33 -1.73 -10.22 -25.15
CA LEU A 33 -1.31 -10.50 -23.78
C LEU A 33 -0.41 -9.40 -23.22
N VAL A 34 0.49 -8.83 -24.03
CA VAL A 34 1.35 -7.72 -23.61
C VAL A 34 0.53 -6.45 -23.42
N VAL A 35 -0.34 -6.09 -24.37
CA VAL A 35 -1.21 -4.91 -24.27
C VAL A 35 -2.26 -5.08 -23.16
N GLY A 36 -2.87 -6.25 -23.06
CA GLY A 36 -3.83 -6.59 -22.00
C GLY A 36 -3.18 -6.61 -20.63
N GLY A 37 -2.01 -7.24 -20.49
CA GLY A 37 -1.22 -7.24 -19.26
C GLY A 37 -0.75 -5.85 -18.85
N PHE A 38 -0.31 -5.02 -19.81
CA PHE A 38 0.08 -3.63 -19.55
C PHE A 38 -1.12 -2.74 -19.18
N SER A 39 -2.29 -3.00 -19.78
CA SER A 39 -3.53 -2.30 -19.45
C SER A 39 -4.04 -2.70 -18.05
N ILE A 40 -3.99 -3.98 -17.69
CA ILE A 40 -4.31 -4.47 -16.34
C ILE A 40 -3.33 -3.88 -15.32
N TYR A 41 -2.03 -3.83 -15.63
CA TYR A 41 -1.00 -3.22 -14.79
C TYR A 41 -1.25 -1.72 -14.56
N LYS A 42 -1.66 -0.98 -15.60
CA LYS A 42 -2.05 0.44 -15.48
C LYS A 42 -3.37 0.63 -14.72
N PHE A 43 -4.31 -0.33 -14.81
CA PHE A 43 -5.61 -0.27 -14.12
C PHE A 43 -5.55 -0.72 -12.65
N MET A 44 -4.50 -1.45 -12.24
CA MET A 44 -4.18 -1.68 -10.82
C MET A 44 -3.51 -0.46 -10.15
N GLY A 45 -3.41 0.66 -10.86
CA GLY A 45 -2.95 1.94 -10.31
C GLY A 45 -4.03 2.60 -9.45
N LYS A 46 -3.78 2.66 -8.15
CA LYS A 46 -4.50 3.51 -7.16
C LYS A 46 -5.99 3.20 -7.03
N GLN A 47 -6.32 2.04 -6.47
CA GLN A 47 -7.62 1.88 -5.81
C GLN A 47 -7.72 2.97 -4.72
N ALA A 48 -8.70 3.85 -4.85
CA ALA A 48 -8.94 4.91 -3.89
C ALA A 48 -9.17 4.27 -2.51
N ARG A 49 -8.29 4.58 -1.55
CA ARG A 49 -8.19 3.87 -0.27
C ARG A 49 -9.33 4.30 0.65
N GLY A 50 -10.15 3.34 1.07
CA GLY A 50 -11.22 3.59 2.03
C GLY A 50 -10.69 3.89 3.43
N LYS A 51 -11.57 4.37 4.31
CA LYS A 51 -11.28 4.69 5.72
C LYS A 51 -10.42 3.62 6.38
N ASP A 52 -10.89 2.37 6.36
CA ASP A 52 -10.21 1.22 7.01
C ASP A 52 -8.77 1.01 6.50
N ALA A 53 -8.53 1.26 5.20
CA ALA A 53 -7.19 1.11 4.63
C ALA A 53 -6.24 2.23 5.08
N LEU A 54 -6.75 3.45 5.24
CA LEU A 54 -5.97 4.57 5.76
C LEU A 54 -5.73 4.43 7.27
N GLU A 55 -6.71 3.94 8.02
CA GLU A 55 -6.55 3.61 9.44
C GLU A 55 -5.51 2.51 9.64
N ALA A 56 -5.54 1.45 8.83
CA ALA A 56 -4.56 0.38 8.88
C ALA A 56 -3.13 0.86 8.59
N ASP A 57 -2.94 1.73 7.58
CA ASP A 57 -1.65 2.35 7.30
C ASP A 57 -1.17 3.21 8.47
N LEU A 58 -2.05 4.03 9.04
CA LEU A 58 -1.72 4.91 10.16
C LEU A 58 -1.37 4.13 11.43
N ILE A 59 -2.11 3.06 11.71
CA ILE A 59 -1.80 2.10 12.78
C ILE A 59 -0.42 1.50 12.56
N LYS A 60 -0.14 1.00 11.36
CA LYS A 60 1.16 0.40 11.02
C LYS A 60 2.31 1.39 11.20
N MET A 61 2.17 2.62 10.70
CA MET A 61 3.18 3.66 10.87
C MET A 61 3.37 4.04 12.34
N GLY A 62 2.30 4.13 13.12
CA GLY A 62 2.36 4.39 14.55
C GLY A 62 3.05 3.28 15.34
N SER A 63 2.75 2.01 15.01
CA SER A 63 3.43 0.84 15.60
C SER A 63 4.91 0.84 15.27
N ASP A 64 5.28 1.05 13.99
CA ASP A 64 6.69 1.10 13.58
C ASP A 64 7.43 2.26 14.26
N PHE A 65 6.82 3.45 14.35
CA PHE A 65 7.40 4.56 15.11
C PHE A 65 7.63 4.21 16.57
N TYR A 66 6.67 3.54 17.23
CA TYR A 66 6.81 3.16 18.63
C TYR A 66 7.93 2.14 18.84
N GLU A 67 7.88 1.04 18.09
CA GLU A 67 8.81 -0.08 18.23
C GLU A 67 10.21 0.28 17.73
N SER A 68 10.33 0.86 16.54
CA SER A 68 11.63 1.06 15.89
C SER A 68 12.36 2.32 16.38
N PHE A 69 11.67 3.22 17.10
CA PHE A 69 12.26 4.48 17.55
C PHE A 69 11.86 4.91 18.95
N TYR A 70 10.57 5.19 19.19
CA TYR A 70 10.16 5.90 20.41
C TYR A 70 10.50 5.11 21.69
N TYR A 71 10.17 3.82 21.73
CA TYR A 71 10.34 3.00 22.93
C TYR A 71 11.79 2.99 23.40
N ASP A 72 12.73 2.66 22.53
CA ASP A 72 14.14 2.59 22.89
C ASP A 72 14.67 3.98 23.28
N ASN A 73 14.30 5.04 22.55
CA ASN A 73 14.75 6.40 22.85
C ASN A 73 14.28 6.91 24.22
N VAL A 74 13.10 6.49 24.71
CA VAL A 74 12.57 6.94 26.01
C VAL A 74 12.86 5.97 27.15
N THR A 75 13.30 4.75 26.86
CA THR A 75 13.56 3.71 27.86
C THR A 75 15.03 3.34 28.03
N ASP A 76 15.91 3.74 27.10
CA ASP A 76 17.34 3.48 27.20
C ASP A 76 17.93 4.03 28.51
N GLY A 77 18.76 3.21 29.16
CA GLY A 77 19.34 3.51 30.47
C GLY A 77 18.37 3.52 31.66
N LYS A 78 17.08 3.21 31.48
CA LYS A 78 16.08 3.15 32.57
C LYS A 78 15.94 1.75 33.15
N THR A 79 15.64 1.68 34.44
CA THR A 79 15.15 0.47 35.11
C THR A 79 13.72 0.15 34.69
N ASP A 80 13.25 -1.08 34.91
CA ASP A 80 11.89 -1.49 34.51
C ASP A 80 10.78 -0.72 35.25
N GLU A 81 11.03 -0.33 36.51
CA GLU A 81 10.12 0.48 37.32
C GLU A 81 10.02 1.92 36.80
N GLU A 82 11.15 2.50 36.35
CA GLU A 82 11.17 3.82 35.72
C GLU A 82 10.48 3.83 34.35
N LYS A 83 10.67 2.77 33.54
CA LYS A 83 9.96 2.59 32.26
C LYS A 83 8.45 2.55 32.48
N THR A 84 8.01 1.71 33.42
CA THR A 84 6.61 1.55 33.81
C THR A 84 6.02 2.90 34.23
N THR A 85 6.65 3.57 35.21
CA THR A 85 6.19 4.86 35.74
C THR A 85 6.12 5.94 34.64
N PHE A 86 7.02 5.92 33.66
CA PHE A 86 6.99 6.86 32.55
C PHE A 86 5.85 6.56 31.57
N LEU A 87 5.75 5.31 31.10
CA LEU A 87 4.79 4.89 30.07
C LEU A 87 3.35 4.85 30.58
N GLU A 88 3.14 4.60 31.87
CA GLU A 88 1.82 4.60 32.51
C GLU A 88 1.07 5.93 32.33
N LYS A 89 1.80 7.06 32.29
CA LYS A 89 1.23 8.40 32.09
C LYS A 89 0.49 8.57 30.76
N PHE A 90 0.77 7.69 29.80
CA PHE A 90 0.21 7.73 28.46
C PHE A 90 -0.86 6.67 28.21
N GLN A 91 -1.21 5.83 29.20
CA GLN A 91 -2.23 4.78 29.01
C GLN A 91 -3.59 5.32 28.59
N GLU A 92 -3.98 6.49 29.10
CA GLU A 92 -5.28 7.10 28.81
C GLU A 92 -5.20 8.15 27.69
N THR A 93 -4.17 9.02 27.74
CA THR A 93 -4.05 10.16 26.83
C THR A 93 -3.39 9.81 25.50
N GLY A 94 -2.59 8.74 25.49
CA GLY A 94 -1.82 8.26 24.35
C GLY A 94 -0.61 9.14 23.99
N ILE A 95 0.40 8.50 23.42
CA ILE A 95 1.50 9.16 22.70
C ILE A 95 0.98 9.48 21.30
N LYS A 96 0.93 10.76 20.95
CA LYS A 96 0.34 11.22 19.69
C LYS A 96 1.43 11.59 18.69
N ILE A 97 1.35 11.02 17.50
CA ILE A 97 2.26 11.31 16.40
C ILE A 97 1.45 11.56 15.12
N ASN A 98 1.63 12.72 14.49
CA ASN A 98 0.88 13.11 13.30
C ASN A 98 1.58 12.64 12.01
N LEU A 99 0.86 12.69 10.89
CA LEU A 99 1.38 12.26 9.58
C LEU A 99 2.65 13.02 9.17
N ASP A 100 2.73 14.33 9.44
CA ASP A 100 3.93 15.12 9.13
C ASP A 100 5.16 14.53 9.83
N ASN A 101 5.08 14.30 11.15
CA ASN A 101 6.19 13.75 11.90
C ASN A 101 6.48 12.29 11.55
N LEU A 102 5.47 11.48 11.24
CA LEU A 102 5.65 10.10 10.73
C LEU A 102 6.38 10.10 9.39
N GLY A 103 6.10 11.06 8.51
CA GLY A 103 6.83 11.26 7.26
C GLY A 103 8.29 11.56 7.53
N ARG A 104 8.58 12.50 8.43
CA ARG A 104 9.96 12.92 8.74
C ARG A 104 10.77 11.85 9.46
N TYR A 105 10.13 10.99 10.24
CA TYR A 105 10.78 9.88 10.93
C TYR A 105 11.35 8.83 9.96
N ASN A 106 10.59 8.46 8.93
CA ASN A 106 11.00 7.44 7.95
C ASN A 106 10.62 7.86 6.52
N ASP A 107 11.25 8.94 6.07
CA ASP A 107 10.94 9.64 4.81
C ASP A 107 10.93 8.68 3.61
N SER A 108 11.95 7.83 3.51
CA SER A 108 12.11 6.88 2.41
C SER A 108 10.98 5.85 2.26
N GLN A 109 10.24 5.54 3.32
CA GLN A 109 9.14 4.56 3.31
C GLN A 109 7.77 5.22 3.42
N ASN A 110 7.66 6.32 4.16
CA ASN A 110 6.37 6.92 4.51
C ASN A 110 5.91 7.98 3.50
N GLU A 111 6.79 8.60 2.72
CA GLU A 111 6.41 9.65 1.75
C GLU A 111 5.34 9.15 0.75
N ALA A 112 5.56 7.98 0.16
CA ALA A 112 4.63 7.38 -0.81
C ALA A 112 3.30 6.96 -0.18
N VAL A 113 3.32 6.56 1.10
CA VAL A 113 2.14 6.17 1.87
C VAL A 113 1.30 7.40 2.23
N ILE A 114 1.95 8.46 2.71
CA ILE A 114 1.33 9.75 3.10
C ILE A 114 0.66 10.42 1.89
N ALA A 115 1.27 10.36 0.71
CA ALA A 115 0.64 10.86 -0.52
C ALA A 115 -0.71 10.16 -0.86
N GLY A 116 -0.97 9.00 -0.26
CA GLY A 116 -2.22 8.24 -0.37
C GLY A 116 -3.30 8.60 0.66
N PHE A 117 -3.01 9.46 1.66
CA PHE A 117 -3.97 9.87 2.69
C PHE A 117 -4.97 10.88 2.14
N LYS A 118 -5.99 10.35 1.46
CA LYS A 118 -7.07 11.11 0.85
C LYS A 118 -8.37 10.32 0.94
N ASN A 119 -9.45 10.99 1.28
CA ASN A 119 -10.78 10.41 1.32
C ASN A 119 -11.23 9.99 -0.08
N ASN A 120 -11.48 8.70 -0.27
CA ASN A 120 -11.86 8.15 -1.56
C ASN A 120 -13.26 8.52 -2.05
N LYS A 121 -14.13 9.05 -1.17
CA LYS A 121 -15.49 9.48 -1.52
C LYS A 121 -15.52 10.95 -1.95
N THR A 122 -14.78 11.82 -1.27
CA THR A 122 -14.84 13.28 -1.47
C THR A 122 -13.59 13.86 -2.14
N ASP A 123 -12.54 13.07 -2.30
CA ASP A 123 -11.21 13.49 -2.73
C ASP A 123 -10.52 14.50 -1.78
N THR A 124 -11.03 14.64 -0.55
CA THR A 124 -10.44 15.50 0.49
C THR A 124 -9.12 14.89 0.98
N ILE A 125 -8.01 15.61 0.82
CA ILE A 125 -6.70 15.23 1.36
C ILE A 125 -6.74 15.32 2.88
N CYS A 126 -6.16 14.35 3.58
CA CYS A 126 -6.11 14.38 5.05
C CYS A 126 -5.15 15.45 5.55
N ASP A 127 -5.55 16.19 6.59
CA ASP A 127 -4.68 17.18 7.23
C ASP A 127 -3.52 16.46 7.92
N VAL A 128 -2.29 16.77 7.50
CA VAL A 128 -1.08 16.09 7.95
C VAL A 128 -0.70 16.41 9.41
N ASN A 129 -1.24 17.49 9.97
CA ASN A 129 -1.00 17.91 11.35
C ASN A 129 -2.02 17.33 12.32
N ASN A 130 -3.27 17.17 11.88
CA ASN A 130 -4.38 16.67 12.69
C ASN A 130 -4.57 15.16 12.57
N THR A 131 -4.26 14.57 11.41
CA THR A 131 -4.30 13.12 11.23
C THR A 131 -3.16 12.48 12.01
N ARG A 132 -3.48 11.60 12.96
CA ARG A 132 -2.52 11.08 13.94
C ARG A 132 -2.75 9.63 14.33
N ALA A 133 -1.64 8.94 14.57
CA ALA A 133 -1.63 7.70 15.33
C ALA A 133 -1.55 8.04 16.83
N VAL A 134 -2.42 7.42 17.62
CA VAL A 134 -2.45 7.53 19.08
C VAL A 134 -2.05 6.19 19.67
N ILE A 135 -0.84 6.13 20.20
CA ILE A 135 -0.26 4.91 20.78
C ILE A 135 -0.57 4.89 22.27
N LEU A 136 -1.25 3.85 22.75
CA LEU A 136 -1.62 3.66 24.15
C LEU A 136 -0.81 2.48 24.70
N PRO A 137 0.28 2.74 25.45
CA PRO A 137 1.00 1.69 26.16
C PRO A 137 0.07 0.93 27.10
N LYS A 138 0.31 -0.37 27.27
CA LYS A 138 -0.46 -1.26 28.16
C LYS A 138 0.51 -2.03 29.03
N ALA A 139 0.10 -2.40 30.24
CA ALA A 139 0.89 -3.30 31.07
C ALA A 139 1.13 -4.64 30.32
N PRO A 140 2.34 -5.22 30.37
CA PRO A 140 3.49 -4.86 31.24
C PRO A 140 4.45 -3.78 30.69
N PHE A 141 4.02 -2.92 29.77
CA PHE A 141 4.77 -1.78 29.24
C PHE A 141 6.05 -2.15 28.48
N GLY A 142 6.05 -3.34 27.89
CA GLY A 142 7.05 -3.75 26.93
C GLY A 142 6.93 -3.02 25.60
N LYS A 143 7.93 -3.26 24.77
CA LYS A 143 8.07 -2.69 23.42
C LYS A 143 6.90 -3.00 22.50
N THR A 144 6.22 -4.13 22.73
CA THR A 144 5.05 -4.59 21.95
C THR A 144 3.74 -4.49 22.73
N ASP A 145 3.77 -3.99 23.97
CA ASP A 145 2.61 -3.93 24.84
C ASP A 145 1.89 -2.60 24.69
N PHE A 146 1.20 -2.42 23.56
CA PHE A 146 0.47 -1.20 23.25
C PHE A 146 -0.70 -1.45 22.30
N GLU A 147 -1.59 -0.47 22.20
CA GLU A 147 -2.61 -0.37 21.15
C GLU A 147 -2.34 0.91 20.35
N VAL A 148 -2.69 0.92 19.07
CA VAL A 148 -2.68 2.13 18.26
C VAL A 148 -4.10 2.42 17.77
N ARG A 149 -4.53 3.66 17.93
CA ARG A 149 -5.76 4.18 17.33
C ARG A 149 -5.40 5.14 16.21
N ALA A 150 -6.15 5.06 15.13
CA ALA A 150 -6.06 6.01 14.02
C ALA A 150 -7.10 7.12 14.20
N GLU A 151 -6.67 8.36 14.08
CA GLU A 151 -7.55 9.52 14.01
C GLU A 151 -7.30 10.22 12.67
N LEU A 152 -8.27 10.11 11.75
CA LEU A 152 -8.19 10.67 10.40
C LEU A 152 -8.93 12.01 10.31
N ASP A 153 -8.26 13.04 9.79
CA ASP A 153 -8.87 14.34 9.51
C ASP A 153 -8.98 14.55 7.98
N CYS A 154 -9.99 13.91 7.37
CA CYS A 154 -10.29 14.02 5.93
C CYS A 154 -11.78 13.84 5.60
N GLY A 155 -12.69 14.21 6.50
CA GLY A 155 -14.13 14.19 6.22
C GLY A 155 -14.73 12.78 6.08
N PHE A 156 -14.20 11.81 6.83
CA PHE A 156 -14.83 10.50 7.01
C PHE A 156 -15.85 10.47 8.16
N GLU A 157 -16.02 11.60 8.84
CA GLU A 157 -17.06 11.81 9.85
C GLU A 157 -18.41 11.75 9.15
N GLU A 158 -19.33 10.91 9.66
CA GLU A 158 -20.69 10.93 9.17
C GLU A 158 -21.30 12.29 9.49
N ALA A 159 -21.98 12.91 8.51
CA ALA A 159 -22.78 14.10 8.77
C ALA A 159 -23.76 13.73 9.89
N VAL A 160 -23.56 14.30 11.08
CA VAL A 160 -24.48 14.15 12.20
C VAL A 160 -25.79 14.80 11.76
N THR A 161 -26.72 13.99 11.27
CA THR A 161 -28.10 14.41 11.04
C THR A 161 -28.75 14.56 12.41
N ASN A 162 -28.75 15.80 12.93
CA ASN A 162 -29.62 16.20 14.04
C ASN A 162 -31.08 16.24 13.59
#